data_AF-A0A929PCL5-F1
#
_entry.id   AF-A0A929PCL5-F1
#
_cell.length_a   1.000
_cell.length_b   1.000
_cell.length_c   1.000
_cell.angle_alpha   90.00
_cell.angle_beta   90.00
_cell.angle_gamma   90.00
#
_symmetry.space_group_name_H-M   'P 1'
#
loop_
_entity.id
_entity.type
_entity.pdbx_description
1 polymer ?
#
loop_
_entity_poly.entity_id
_entity_poly.type
_entity_poly.pdbx_seq_one_letter_code
_entity_poly.pdbx_strand_id
1 'polypeptide(L)' 'MAVVAVLGLCLVCPAAFAAKDKPNILVIMSDDVGITNISAYSRGLVGYQTPNIDRIANEGMLFT' A
#
# COMPACT_ATOMS: atom_id res chain seq x y z
N MET A 1 -21.00 36.62 28.61
CA MET A 1 -21.37 35.35 27.93
C MET A 1 -20.82 35.24 26.50
N ALA A 2 -20.69 36.31 25.71
CA ALA A 2 -20.17 36.22 24.34
C ALA A 2 -18.66 35.87 24.25
N VAL A 3 -17.81 36.35 25.18
CA VAL A 3 -16.35 36.17 25.11
C VAL A 3 -15.92 34.72 25.39
N VAL A 4 -16.65 34.00 26.27
CA VAL A 4 -16.38 32.59 26.61
C VAL A 4 -16.71 31.67 25.43
N ALA A 5 -17.70 32.02 24.60
CA ALA A 5 -18.09 31.25 23.43
C ALA A 5 -17.03 31.30 22.29
N VAL A 6 -16.33 32.43 22.14
CA VAL A 6 -15.31 32.62 21.10
C VAL A 6 -14.02 31.85 21.43
N LEU A 7 -13.64 31.77 22.70
CA LEU A 7 -12.50 30.95 23.15
C LEU A 7 -12.75 29.44 23.03
N GLY A 8 -14.01 29.00 23.19
CA GLY A 8 -14.38 27.59 23.00
C GLY A 8 -14.37 27.12 21.55
N LEU A 9 -14.53 28.04 20.59
CA LEU A 9 -14.64 27.70 19.16
C LEU A 9 -13.27 27.44 18.50
N CYS A 10 -12.17 27.98 19.04
CA CYS A 10 -10.82 27.74 18.52
C CYS A 10 -10.21 26.38 18.91
N LEU A 11 -10.76 25.68 19.91
CA LEU A 11 -10.25 24.39 20.38
C LEU A 11 -10.76 23.19 19.55
N VAL A 12 -11.65 23.42 18.59
CA VAL A 12 -12.16 22.40 17.68
C VAL A 12 -11.77 22.74 16.26
N CYS A 13 -10.50 23.12 16.06
CA CYS A 13 -9.91 23.11 14.72
C CYS A 13 -9.62 21.64 14.40
N PRO A 14 -10.40 20.95 13.53
CA PRO A 14 -9.98 19.64 13.08
C PRO A 14 -8.67 19.88 12.33
N ALA A 15 -7.63 19.14 12.74
CA ALA A 15 -6.30 19.17 12.17
C ALA A 15 -6.37 19.49 10.67
N ALA A 16 -5.70 20.58 10.30
CA ALA A 16 -5.47 20.93 8.90
C ALA A 16 -5.10 19.65 8.16
N PHE A 17 -5.92 19.28 7.18
CA PHE A 17 -5.65 18.16 6.29
C PHE A 17 -4.28 18.42 5.66
N ALA A 18 -3.25 17.74 6.18
CA ALA A 18 -1.99 17.60 5.48
C ALA A 18 -2.35 16.92 4.15
N ALA A 19 -2.13 17.63 3.04
CA ALA A 19 -2.27 17.06 1.72
C ALA A 19 -1.36 15.82 1.68
N LYS A 20 -1.97 14.63 1.63
CA LYS A 20 -1.21 13.39 1.60
C LYS A 20 -0.37 13.41 0.33
N ASP A 21 0.95 13.31 0.46
CA ASP A 21 1.85 13.32 -0.69
C ASP A 21 1.35 12.33 -1.73
N LYS A 22 1.28 12.78 -2.98
CA LYS A 22 0.79 11.95 -4.08
C LYS A 22 1.71 10.72 -4.18
N PRO A 23 1.19 9.48 -4.06
CA PRO A 23 2.03 8.31 -4.13
C PRO A 23 2.59 8.14 -5.54
N ASN A 24 3.81 7.61 -5.63
CA ASN A 24 4.37 7.15 -6.90
C ASN A 24 3.76 5.79 -7.25
N ILE A 25 3.36 5.62 -8.52
CA ILE A 25 2.77 4.38 -9.03
C ILE A 25 3.75 3.77 -10.03
N LEU A 26 4.19 2.54 -9.77
CA LEU A 26 5.01 1.74 -10.66
C LEU A 26 4.23 0.49 -11.07
N VAL A 27 4.10 0.26 -12.37
CA VAL A 27 3.48 -0.94 -12.93
C VAL A 27 4.58 -1.77 -13.56
N ILE A 28 4.69 -3.03 -13.14
CA ILE A 28 5.63 -4.01 -13.71
C ILE A 28 4.79 -5.12 -14.33
N MET A 29 4.99 -5.37 -15.63
CA MET A 29 4.33 -6.45 -16.36
C MET A 29 5.39 -7.33 -16.99
N SER A 30 5.24 -8.63 -16.81
CA SER A 30 6.09 -9.66 -17.41
C SER A 30 5.48 -10.17 -18.71
N ASP A 31 6.32 -10.49 -19.67
CA ASP A 31 5.93 -11.14 -20.93
C ASP A 31 6.00 -12.67 -20.77
N ASP A 32 4.99 -13.39 -21.23
CA ASP A 32 4.90 -14.87 -21.22
C ASP A 32 5.25 -15.57 -19.88
N VAL A 33 5.01 -14.93 -18.74
CA VAL A 33 5.19 -15.54 -17.42
C VAL A 33 3.87 -16.13 -16.91
N GLY A 34 3.86 -17.45 -16.75
CA GLY A 34 2.74 -18.17 -16.15
C GLY A 34 2.73 -18.09 -14.62
N ILE A 35 1.56 -18.37 -14.03
CA ILE A 35 1.36 -18.34 -12.56
C ILE A 35 2.38 -19.23 -11.84
N THR A 36 2.66 -20.43 -12.38
CA THR A 36 3.57 -21.39 -11.75
C THR A 36 5.02 -20.92 -11.75
N ASN A 37 5.43 -20.05 -12.66
CA ASN A 37 6.80 -19.54 -12.73
C ASN A 37 7.17 -18.62 -11.55
N ILE A 38 6.18 -18.08 -10.84
CA ILE A 38 6.36 -17.20 -9.68
C ILE A 38 6.21 -18.03 -8.40
N SER A 39 7.23 -18.01 -7.53
CA SER A 39 7.24 -18.85 -6.32
C SER A 39 6.20 -18.43 -5.28
N ALA A 40 5.77 -17.17 -5.26
CA ALA A 40 4.63 -16.74 -4.44
C ALA A 40 3.34 -17.52 -4.73
N TYR A 41 3.13 -17.96 -5.97
CA TYR A 41 1.96 -18.76 -6.38
C TYR A 41 2.21 -20.26 -6.33
N SER A 42 3.35 -20.72 -6.85
CA SER A 42 3.66 -22.15 -6.88
C SER A 42 4.23 -22.70 -5.58
N ARG A 43 4.55 -21.84 -4.60
CA ARG A 43 5.19 -22.20 -3.32
C ARG A 43 6.47 -23.01 -3.50
N GLY A 44 7.23 -22.71 -4.57
CA GLY A 44 8.48 -23.38 -4.89
C GLY A 44 8.32 -24.79 -5.48
N LEU A 45 7.10 -25.26 -5.77
CA LEU A 45 6.85 -26.61 -6.29
C LEU A 45 7.53 -26.91 -7.63
N VAL A 46 7.72 -25.88 -8.46
CA VAL A 46 8.39 -25.99 -9.77
C VAL A 46 9.87 -25.64 -9.72
N GLY A 47 10.46 -25.47 -8.53
CA GLY A 47 11.89 -25.23 -8.32
C GLY A 47 12.37 -23.80 -8.55
N TYR A 48 11.55 -22.93 -9.17
CA TYR A 48 11.87 -21.50 -9.29
C TYR A 48 11.75 -20.79 -7.94
N GLN A 49 12.64 -19.82 -7.72
CA GLN A 49 12.63 -18.92 -6.57
C GLN A 49 12.66 -17.48 -7.09
N THR A 50 11.69 -16.68 -6.68
CA THR A 50 11.53 -15.28 -7.06
C THR A 50 11.55 -14.39 -5.81
N PRO A 51 12.67 -14.34 -5.06
CA PRO A 51 12.70 -13.77 -3.70
C PRO A 51 12.23 -12.30 -3.63
N ASN A 52 12.48 -11.51 -4.68
CA ASN A 52 12.01 -10.11 -4.75
C ASN A 52 10.50 -10.00 -4.98
N ILE A 53 9.93 -10.88 -5.80
CA ILE A 53 8.48 -10.91 -6.06
C ILE A 53 7.75 -11.48 -4.85
N ASP A 54 8.33 -12.52 -4.23
CA ASP A 54 7.81 -13.12 -3.00
C ASP A 54 7.78 -12.10 -1.85
N ARG A 55 8.82 -11.27 -1.73
CA ARG A 55 8.85 -10.16 -0.76
C ARG A 55 7.71 -9.16 -1.01
N ILE A 56 7.48 -8.77 -2.26
CA ILE A 56 6.38 -7.85 -2.62
C ILE A 56 5.02 -8.47 -2.28
N ALA A 57 4.82 -9.76 -2.54
CA ALA A 57 3.60 -10.48 -2.19
C ALA A 57 3.38 -10.54 -0.67
N ASN A 58 4.44 -10.77 0.11
CA ASN A 58 4.38 -10.86 1.57
C ASN A 58 4.19 -9.50 2.26
N GLU A 59 4.79 -8.43 1.73
CA GLU A 59 4.64 -7.06 2.25
C GLU A 59 3.35 -6.37 1.78
N GLY A 60 2.72 -6.92 0.74
CA GLY A 60 1.56 -6.34 0.08
C GLY A 60 0.37 -7.29 0.03
N MET A 61 -0.14 -7.50 -1.18
CA MET A 61 -1.30 -8.33 -1.45
C MET A 61 -0.99 -9.25 -2.63
N LEU A 62 -1.43 -10.51 -2.50
CA LEU A 62 -1.40 -11.51 -3.57
C LEU A 62 -2.82 -11.75 -4.05
N PHE A 63 -3.06 -11.70 -5.36
CA PHE A 63 -4.37 -11.93 -5.95
C PHE A 63 -4.47 -13.37 -6.46
N THR A 64 -5.46 -14.14 -6.00
CA THR A 64 -5.64 -15.57 -6.35
C THR A 64 -6.82 -15.81 -7.26
#